data_AF-T0J9K0-F1
#
_entry.id   AF-T0J9K0-F1
#
_cell.length_a   1.000
_cell.length_b   1.000
_cell.length_c   1.000
_cell.angle_alpha   90.00
_cell.angle_beta   90.00
_cell.angle_gamma   90.00
#
_symmetry.space_group_name_H-M   'P 1'
#
loop_
_entity.id
_entity.type
_entity.pdbx_description
1 polymer ?
#
loop_
_entity_poly.entity_id
_entity_poly.type
_entity_poly.pdbx_seq_one_letter_code
_entity_poly.pdbx_strand_id
1 'polypeptide(L)'
;MSIMRQQDGAGPADDLASIAIAADPALVRAMGGALAMFTALLARKGIATFEETANLLGIYAVTTAETSPEEGLILGCWGGMLRDFAQAQSGGASTGAN
;
A
#
# COMPACT_ATOMS: atom_id res chain seq x y z
N MET A 1 51.62 0.81 -17.11
CA MET A 1 51.32 0.63 -15.67
C MET A 1 50.10 1.49 -15.38
N SER A 2 48.90 0.99 -15.69
CA SER A 2 47.66 1.79 -15.64
C SER A 2 46.53 0.91 -15.11
N ILE A 3 46.25 1.03 -13.82
CA ILE A 3 45.03 0.51 -13.20
C ILE A 3 44.69 1.45 -12.03
N MET A 4 44.10 2.60 -12.33
CA MET A 4 43.45 3.40 -11.30
C MET A 4 41.98 3.00 -11.30
N ARG A 5 41.67 2.20 -10.28
CA ARG A 5 40.38 1.67 -9.83
C ARG A 5 39.25 2.68 -10.10
N GLN A 6 38.37 2.34 -11.04
CA GLN A 6 37.08 2.99 -11.21
C GLN A 6 36.25 2.72 -9.95
N GLN A 7 36.06 3.77 -9.14
CA GLN A 7 35.08 3.78 -8.07
C GLN A 7 33.74 4.11 -8.69
N ASP A 8 32.96 3.07 -9.00
CA ASP A 8 31.53 3.24 -9.24
C ASP A 8 30.89 3.69 -7.93
N GLY A 9 30.59 4.98 -7.86
CA GLY A 9 29.78 5.54 -6.80
C GLY A 9 28.36 5.01 -6.92
N ALA A 10 28.01 4.06 -6.04
CA ALA A 10 26.63 3.74 -5.72
C ALA A 10 25.98 5.03 -5.20
N GLY A 11 25.17 5.66 -6.04
CA GLY A 11 24.45 6.89 -5.70
C GLY A 11 23.31 6.61 -4.72
N PRO A 12 22.73 7.64 -4.09
CA PRO A 12 21.60 7.53 -3.15
C PRO A 12 20.34 6.87 -3.75
N ALA A 13 20.31 6.59 -5.05
CA ALA A 13 19.27 5.82 -5.69
C ALA A 13 19.27 4.34 -5.27
N ASP A 14 20.43 3.74 -4.95
CA ASP A 14 20.52 2.37 -4.45
C ASP A 14 20.01 2.24 -3.01
N ASP A 15 20.20 3.28 -2.19
CA ASP A 15 19.62 3.34 -0.83
C ASP A 15 18.09 3.51 -0.89
N LEU A 16 17.58 4.34 -1.82
CA LEU A 16 16.14 4.49 -2.05
C LEU A 16 15.50 3.23 -2.66
N ALA A 17 16.25 2.48 -3.46
CA ALA A 17 15.84 1.16 -3.97
C ALA A 17 15.94 0.07 -2.91
N SER A 18 16.82 0.19 -1.92
CA SER A 18 16.86 -0.72 -0.76
C SER A 18 15.73 -0.44 0.24
N ILE A 19 15.20 0.79 0.24
CA ILE A 19 13.92 1.14 0.88
C ILE A 19 12.72 0.62 0.05
N ALA A 20 12.94 0.05 -1.14
CA ALA A 20 11.90 -0.64 -1.89
C ALA A 20 11.66 -2.02 -1.27
N ILE A 21 10.70 -2.06 -0.35
CA ILE A 21 9.88 -3.20 0.07
C ILE A 21 10.59 -4.57 -0.07
N ALA A 22 11.13 -5.11 1.02
CA ALA A 22 11.63 -6.49 1.07
C ALA A 22 10.57 -7.55 0.74
N ALA A 23 9.27 -7.19 0.73
CA ALA A 23 8.16 -8.03 0.34
C ALA A 23 7.89 -8.03 -1.18
N ASP A 24 7.68 -9.23 -1.73
CA ASP A 24 7.30 -9.44 -3.12
C ASP A 24 6.03 -8.63 -3.51
N PRO A 25 6.07 -7.80 -4.57
CA PRO A 25 4.92 -7.01 -5.00
C PRO A 25 3.67 -7.84 -5.33
N ALA A 26 3.84 -9.07 -5.84
CA ALA A 26 2.71 -9.95 -6.12
C ALA A 26 2.05 -10.43 -4.82
N LEU A 27 2.83 -10.80 -3.81
CA LEU A 27 2.33 -11.11 -2.47
C LEU A 27 1.59 -9.92 -1.83
N VAL A 28 2.19 -8.73 -1.85
CA VAL A 28 1.55 -7.50 -1.30
C VAL A 28 0.21 -7.27 -2.00
N ARG A 29 0.14 -7.43 -3.32
CA ARG A 29 -1.11 -7.28 -4.08
C ARG A 29 -2.14 -8.36 -3.76
N ALA A 30 -1.72 -9.61 -3.65
CA ALA A 30 -2.62 -10.74 -3.33
C ALA A 30 -3.24 -10.59 -1.94
N MET A 31 -2.44 -10.24 -0.94
CA MET A 31 -2.89 -10.01 0.43
C MET A 31 -3.82 -8.79 0.53
N GLY A 32 -3.45 -7.68 -0.11
CA GLY A 32 -4.30 -6.49 -0.19
C GLY A 32 -5.63 -6.75 -0.89
N GLY A 33 -5.64 -7.55 -1.96
CA GLY A 33 -6.85 -7.98 -2.66
C GLY A 33 -7.75 -8.88 -1.80
N ALA A 34 -7.18 -9.82 -1.05
CA ALA A 34 -7.92 -10.64 -0.10
C ALA A 34 -8.53 -9.79 1.02
N LEU A 35 -7.78 -8.81 1.54
CA LEU A 35 -8.28 -7.85 2.52
C LEU A 35 -9.46 -7.04 1.96
N ALA A 36 -9.35 -6.53 0.73
CA ALA A 36 -10.42 -5.80 0.06
C ALA A 36 -11.71 -6.64 -0.08
N MET A 37 -11.58 -7.95 -0.34
CA MET A 37 -12.73 -8.86 -0.34
C MET A 37 -13.40 -8.96 1.02
N PHE A 38 -12.63 -9.05 2.11
CA PHE A 38 -13.20 -9.01 3.47
C PHE A 38 -13.84 -7.67 3.77
N THR A 39 -13.19 -6.55 3.45
CA THR A 39 -13.76 -5.21 3.61
C THR A 39 -15.08 -5.06 2.84
N ALA A 40 -15.17 -5.62 1.63
CA ALA A 40 -16.42 -5.66 0.87
C ALA A 40 -17.53 -6.41 1.62
N LEU A 41 -17.20 -7.56 2.23
CA LEU A 41 -18.15 -8.33 3.02
C LEU A 41 -18.59 -7.58 4.29
N LEU A 42 -17.68 -6.86 4.95
CA LEU A 42 -17.98 -6.03 6.11
C LEU A 42 -18.88 -4.85 5.73
N ALA A 43 -18.55 -4.15 4.64
CA ALA A 43 -19.35 -3.04 4.11
C ALA A 43 -20.76 -3.49 3.71
N ARG A 44 -20.88 -4.65 3.05
CA ARG A 44 -22.19 -5.23 2.69
C ARG A 44 -23.06 -5.54 3.91
N LYS A 45 -22.44 -5.86 5.05
CA LYS A 45 -23.14 -6.11 6.32
C LYS A 45 -23.39 -4.84 7.13
N GLY A 46 -22.93 -3.67 6.65
CA GLY A 46 -23.03 -2.40 7.37
C GLY A 46 -22.15 -2.33 8.62
N ILE A 47 -21.10 -3.15 8.71
CA ILE A 47 -20.22 -3.22 9.89
C ILE A 47 -19.16 -2.12 9.86
N ALA A 48 -18.50 -1.93 8.72
CA ALA A 48 -17.48 -0.92 8.51
C ALA A 48 -17.40 -0.56 7.02
N THR A 49 -17.08 0.69 6.69
CA THR A 49 -16.92 1.11 5.30
C THR A 49 -15.49 0.86 4.79
N PHE A 50 -15.31 0.89 3.46
CA PHE A 50 -13.95 0.86 2.88
C PHE A 50 -13.10 2.04 3.32
N GLU A 51 -13.70 3.23 3.43
CA GLU A 51 -13.01 4.44 3.88
C GLU A 51 -12.57 4.33 5.34
N GLU A 52 -13.46 3.86 6.21
CA GLU A 52 -13.17 3.63 7.63
C GLU A 52 -12.06 2.60 7.81
N THR A 53 -12.13 1.48 7.06
CA THR A 53 -11.11 0.43 7.10
C THR A 53 -9.77 0.93 6.58
N ALA A 54 -9.77 1.68 5.46
CA ALA A 54 -8.56 2.28 4.89
C ALA A 54 -7.91 3.28 5.86
N ASN A 55 -8.72 4.11 6.53
CA ASN A 55 -8.23 5.09 7.49
C ASN A 55 -7.59 4.42 8.71
N LEU A 56 -8.25 3.40 9.27
CA LEU A 56 -7.69 2.64 10.39
C LEU A 56 -6.39 1.96 10.01
N LEU A 57 -6.34 1.35 8.81
CA LEU A 57 -5.15 0.70 8.30
C LEU A 57 -4.01 1.71 8.05
N GLY A 58 -4.32 2.91 7.60
CA GLY A 58 -3.36 4.01 7.45
C GLY A 58 -2.77 4.47 8.78
N ILE A 59 -3.60 4.60 9.82
CA ILE A 59 -3.12 4.92 11.18
C ILE A 59 -2.20 3.79 11.67
N TYR A 60 -2.62 2.54 11.51
CA TYR A 60 -1.84 1.38 11.91
C TYR A 60 -0.51 1.29 11.15
N ALA A 61 -0.48 1.64 9.87
CA ALA A 61 0.73 1.76 9.07
C ALA A 61 1.71 2.77 9.66
N VAL A 62 1.23 3.96 10.06
CA VAL A 62 2.06 4.99 10.69
C VAL A 62 2.63 4.50 12.02
N THR A 63 1.80 3.91 12.88
CA THR A 63 2.27 3.39 14.19
C THR A 63 3.25 2.24 14.02
N THR A 64 3.07 1.40 13.00
CA THR A 64 3.98 0.27 12.73
C THR A 64 5.30 0.75 12.14
N ALA A 65 5.29 1.81 11.33
CA ALA A 65 6.50 2.39 10.77
C ALA A 65 7.49 2.90 11.83
N GLU A 66 7.02 3.19 13.05
CA GLU A 66 7.87 3.59 14.17
C GLU A 66 8.83 2.47 14.62
N THR A 67 8.41 1.20 14.48
CA THR A 67 9.19 0.02 14.89
C THR A 67 9.73 -0.78 13.71
N SER A 68 8.98 -0.80 12.61
CA SER A 68 9.30 -1.53 11.38
C SER A 68 8.85 -0.71 10.16
N PRO A 69 9.75 0.12 9.60
CA PRO A 69 9.43 0.96 8.44
C PRO A 69 8.91 0.17 7.23
N GLU A 70 9.46 -1.02 6.97
CA GLU A 70 9.05 -1.87 5.85
C GLU A 70 7.62 -2.40 6.00
N GLU A 71 7.25 -2.84 7.21
CA GLU A 71 5.88 -3.28 7.49
C GLU A 71 4.89 -2.12 7.40
N GLY A 72 5.28 -0.94 7.90
CA GLY A 72 4.50 0.29 7.76
C GLY A 72 4.22 0.63 6.29
N LEU A 73 5.21 0.47 5.41
CA LEU A 73 5.03 0.69 3.97
C LEU A 73 4.04 -0.32 3.36
N ILE A 74 4.14 -1.61 3.69
CA ILE A 74 3.22 -2.65 3.19
C ILE A 74 1.78 -2.37 3.62
N LEU A 75 1.58 -2.01 4.89
CA LEU A 75 0.27 -1.64 5.43
C LEU A 75 -0.28 -0.37 4.76
N GLY A 76 0.58 0.62 4.51
CA GLY A 76 0.25 1.83 3.78
C GLY A 76 -0.20 1.55 2.34
N CYS A 77 0.47 0.63 1.64
CA CYS A 77 0.06 0.18 0.31
C CYS A 77 -1.35 -0.43 0.31
N TRP A 78 -1.68 -1.24 1.31
CA TRP A 78 -3.03 -1.79 1.45
C TRP A 78 -4.07 -0.72 1.80
N GLY A 79 -3.72 0.24 2.67
CA GLY A 79 -4.59 1.37 3.01
C GLY A 79 -4.93 2.22 1.77
N GLY A 80 -3.92 2.51 0.94
CA GLY A 80 -4.12 3.18 -0.34
C GLY A 80 -5.02 2.40 -1.29
N MET A 81 -4.77 1.10 -1.44
CA MET A 81 -5.58 0.23 -2.30
C MET A 81 -7.06 0.19 -1.87
N LEU A 82 -7.33 0.09 -0.56
CA LEU A 82 -8.71 0.14 -0.04
C LEU A 82 -9.39 1.48 -0.30
N ARG A 83 -8.62 2.58 -0.23
CA ARG A 83 -9.12 3.91 -0.56
C ARG A 83 -9.48 4.02 -2.04
N ASP A 84 -8.67 3.47 -2.94
CA ASP A 84 -8.99 3.43 -4.38
C ASP A 84 -10.29 2.65 -4.63
N PHE A 85 -10.50 1.53 -3.93
CA PHE A 85 -11.77 0.80 -3.98
C PHE A 85 -12.96 1.58 -3.41
N ALA A 86 -12.76 2.39 -2.37
CA ALA A 86 -13.80 3.28 -1.84
C ALA A 86 -14.21 4.32 -2.90
N GLN A 87 -13.22 4.97 -3.52
CA GLN A 87 -13.45 5.97 -4.56
C GLN A 87 -14.12 5.38 -5.81
N ALA A 88 -13.72 4.17 -6.22
CA ALA A 88 -14.34 3.47 -7.35
C ALA A 88 -15.83 3.17 -7.12
N GLN A 89 -16.23 2.86 -5.88
CA GLN A 89 -17.64 2.63 -5.53
C GLN A 89 -18.45 3.93 -5.51
N SER A 90 -17.86 5.03 -5.02
CA SER A 90 -18.50 6.35 -5.00
C SER A 90 -18.65 6.95 -6.40
N GLY A 91 -17.68 6.72 -7.29
CA GLY A 91 -17.71 7.20 -8.68
C GLY A 91 -18.70 6.45 -9.58
N GLY A 92 -19.03 5.20 -9.28
CA GLY A 92 -20.01 4.41 -10.04
C GLY A 92 -21.48 4.86 -9.86
N ALA A 93 -21.79 5.62 -8.81
CA ALA A 93 -23.15 6.05 -8.51
C ALA A 93 -23.64 7.27 -9.32
N SER A 94 -22.77 7.95 -10.08
CA SER A 94 -23.10 9.22 -10.76
C SER A 94 -23.44 9.10 -12.26
N THR A 95 -23.41 7.90 -12.85
CA THR A 95 -23.59 7.68 -14.32
C THR A 95 -24.97 7.11 -14.69
N GLY A 96 -25.90 6.96 -13.73
CA GLY A 96 -27.19 6.28 -13.93
C GLY A 96 -28.44 7.17 -14.05
N ALA A 97 -28.32 8.47 -14.31
CA ALA A 97 -29.46 9.38 -14.40
C ALA A 97 -29.31 10.36 -15.58
N ASN A 98 -29.72 9.92 -16.78
CA ASN A 98 -30.16 10.80 -17.85
C ASN A 98 -31.12 10.06 -18.78
#